data_AF-A0AAV5L8M3-F1
#
_entry.id   AF-A0AAV5L8M3-F1
#
_cell.length_a   1.000
_cell.length_b   1.000
_cell.length_c   1.000
_cell.angle_alpha   90.00
_cell.angle_beta   90.00
_cell.angle_gamma   90.00
#
_symmetry.space_group_name_H-M   'P 1'
#
loop_
_entity.id
_entity.type
_entity.pdbx_description
1 polymer ?
#
loop_
_entity_poly.entity_id
_entity_poly.type
_entity_poly.pdbx_seq_one_letter_code
_entity_poly.pdbx_strand_id
1 'polypeptide(L)'
;MLTLTGNLKCEIQRDGRVHIEGVVPNVQGLLKSSSTIYQMKFQQRNPPGPFTISFNLPGPVDPRLFSPNFRSDGILEVVVMRPKTQDTNNSSR
;
A
#
# COMPACT_ATOMS: atom_id res chain seq x y z
N MET A 1 -11.23 -5.73 0.11
CA MET A 1 -9.87 -6.02 -0.38
C MET A 1 -9.71 -5.75 -1.88
N LEU A 2 -8.78 -4.86 -2.28
CA LEU A 2 -8.34 -4.67 -3.67
C LEU A 2 -6.97 -5.33 -3.91
N THR A 3 -6.82 -6.01 -5.06
CA THR A 3 -5.56 -6.61 -5.50
C THR A 3 -4.89 -5.68 -6.51
N LEU A 4 -3.67 -5.24 -6.22
CA LEU A 4 -2.95 -4.25 -7.02
C LEU A 4 -1.98 -4.88 -8.00
N THR A 5 -1.29 -5.92 -7.53
CA THR A 5 -0.46 -6.84 -8.32
C THR A 5 -0.64 -8.23 -7.73
N GLY A 6 -0.21 -9.28 -8.43
CA GLY A 6 -0.45 -10.68 -8.03
C GLY A 6 -0.02 -11.04 -6.60
N ASN A 7 0.82 -10.21 -5.95
CA ASN A 7 1.34 -10.42 -4.60
C ASN A 7 1.04 -9.29 -3.62
N LEU A 8 0.20 -8.30 -3.97
CA LEU A 8 -0.09 -7.14 -3.11
C LEU A 8 -1.60 -6.89 -3.00
N LYS A 9 -2.06 -6.78 -1.76
CA LYS A 9 -3.45 -6.53 -1.37
C LYS A 9 -3.52 -5.30 -0.48
N CYS A 10 -4.53 -4.46 -0.71
CA CYS A 10 -4.82 -3.32 0.14
C CYS A 10 -6.31 -3.26 0.45
N GLU A 11 -6.63 -3.03 1.72
CA GLU A 11 -7.98 -2.85 2.21
C GLU A 11 -8.07 -1.60 3.07
N ILE A 12 -9.19 -0.90 2.95
CA ILE A 12 -9.55 0.22 3.80
C ILE A 12 -10.94 -0.02 4.38
N GLN A 13 -11.06 0.13 5.69
CA GLN A 13 -12.31 -0.02 6.42
C GLN A 13 -12.93 1.35 6.70
N ARG A 14 -14.24 1.39 6.97
CA ARG A 14 -14.99 2.65 7.19
C ARG A 14 -14.49 3.46 8.40
N ASP A 15 -13.92 2.77 9.38
CA ASP A 15 -13.30 3.37 10.58
C ASP A 15 -11.92 4.00 10.30
N GLY A 16 -11.47 3.99 9.04
CA GLY A 16 -10.18 4.52 8.62
C GLY A 16 -9.02 3.54 8.83
N ARG A 17 -9.27 2.28 9.22
CA ARG A 17 -8.23 1.26 9.30
C ARG A 17 -7.78 0.85 7.90
N VAL A 18 -6.48 0.96 7.66
CA VAL A 18 -5.83 0.51 6.43
C VAL A 18 -5.08 -0.78 6.73
N HIS A 19 -5.25 -1.77 5.87
CA HIS A 19 -4.59 -3.06 5.94
C HIS A 19 -3.91 -3.36 4.61
N ILE A 20 -2.60 -3.59 4.64
CA ILE A 20 -1.80 -3.93 3.45
C ILE A 20 -1.14 -5.27 3.70
N GLU A 21 -1.36 -6.20 2.80
CA GLU A 21 -0.71 -7.50 2.80
C GLU A 21 0.06 -7.67 1.49
N GLY A 22 1.23 -8.27 1.57
CA GLY A 22 1.90 -8.71 0.37
C GLY A 22 2.99 -9.71 0.63
N VAL A 23 3.68 -10.08 -0.44
CA VAL A 23 4.84 -10.96 -0.38
C VAL A 23 6.02 -10.26 -1.03
N VAL A 24 7.09 -10.05 -0.27
CA VAL A 24 8.38 -9.66 -0.84
C VAL A 24 8.94 -10.89 -1.54
N PRO A 25 9.08 -10.88 -2.88
CA PRO A 25 9.57 -12.03 -3.61
C PRO A 25 11.01 -12.34 -3.18
N ASN A 26 11.35 -13.62 -3.13
CA ASN A 26 12.72 -14.01 -2.88
C ASN A 26 13.58 -13.68 -4.11
N VAL A 27 14.37 -12.61 -4.01
CA VAL A 27 15.41 -12.24 -4.98
C VAL A 27 16.77 -12.85 -4.65
N GLN A 28 16.80 -13.94 -3.85
CA GLN A 28 18.03 -14.71 -3.66
C GLN A 28 18.38 -15.49 -4.93
N GLY A 29 19.46 -15.05 -5.57
CA GLY A 29 20.36 -15.96 -6.26
C GLY A 29 20.78 -15.49 -7.65
N LEU A 30 19.83 -15.18 -8.54
CA LEU A 30 20.13 -14.88 -9.94
C LEU A 30 19.00 -14.07 -10.57
N LEU A 31 19.25 -12.81 -10.94
CA LEU A 31 18.39 -12.17 -11.92
C LEU A 31 18.86 -12.66 -13.29
N LYS A 32 18.18 -13.65 -13.88
CA LYS A 32 18.40 -14.03 -15.29
C LYS A 32 17.64 -13.06 -16.16
N SER A 33 18.34 -12.10 -16.76
CA SER A 33 17.80 -11.35 -17.89
C SER A 33 18.48 -11.85 -19.15
N SER A 34 17.74 -12.61 -19.96
CA SER A 34 17.98 -13.02 -21.36
C SER A 34 19.31 -13.73 -21.70
N SER A 35 20.44 -13.27 -21.16
CA SER A 35 21.80 -13.79 -21.36
C SER A 35 22.77 -13.48 -20.20
N THR A 36 22.37 -12.65 -19.22
CA THR A 36 23.25 -12.19 -18.13
C THR A 36 22.74 -12.66 -16.77
N ILE A 37 23.69 -13.12 -15.95
CA ILE A 37 23.49 -13.54 -14.58
C ILE A 37 23.92 -12.40 -13.66
N TYR A 38 22.96 -11.76 -12.98
CA TYR A 38 23.25 -10.78 -11.94
C TYR A 38 23.19 -11.44 -10.56
N GLN A 39 24.30 -11.40 -9.84
CA GLN A 39 24.40 -11.89 -8.46
C GLN A 39 24.21 -10.73 -7.48
N MET A 40 23.19 -10.82 -6.62
CA MET A 40 22.96 -9.84 -5.55
C MET A 40 24.07 -9.97 -4.49
N LYS A 41 24.98 -8.99 -4.44
CA LYS A 41 26.09 -8.96 -3.46
C LYS A 41 25.72 -8.34 -2.11
N PHE A 42 24.58 -7.65 -2.05
CA PHE A 42 24.09 -7.03 -0.82
C PHE A 42 23.07 -7.95 -0.13
N GLN A 43 23.33 -8.30 1.13
CA GLN A 43 22.31 -8.96 1.95
C GLN A 43 21.23 -7.95 2.30
N GLN A 44 20.04 -8.09 1.71
CA GLN A 44 18.85 -7.42 2.24
C GLN A 44 18.66 -7.89 3.68
N ARG A 45 18.65 -6.94 4.63
CA ARG A 45 18.45 -7.21 6.06
C ARG A 45 17.06 -7.77 6.38
N ASN A 46 16.09 -7.55 5.48
CA ASN A 46 14.73 -8.03 5.65
C ASN A 46 14.58 -9.36 4.89
N PRO A 47 14.12 -10.43 5.56
CA PRO A 47 13.90 -11.68 4.88
C PRO A 47 12.78 -11.52 3.84
N PRO A 48 12.92 -12.18 2.67
CA PRO A 48 11.80 -12.31 1.75
C PRO A 48 10.66 -13.08 2.42
N GLY A 49 9.44 -12.84 1.97
CA GLY A 49 8.27 -13.52 2.51
C GLY A 49 7.07 -12.59 2.72
N PRO A 50 6.02 -13.12 3.36
CA PRO A 50 4.81 -12.37 3.64
C PRO A 50 5.09 -11.19 4.57
N PHE A 51 4.43 -10.07 4.30
CA PHE A 51 4.40 -8.92 5.19
C PHE A 51 2.99 -8.40 5.34
N THR A 52 2.75 -7.76 6.49
CA THR A 52 1.50 -7.10 6.81
C THR A 52 1.78 -5.76 7.45
N ILE A 53 1.10 -4.73 6.98
CA ILE A 53 1.16 -3.37 7.53
C ILE A 53 -0.27 -2.96 7.88
N SER A 54 -0.45 -2.36 9.06
CA SER A 54 -1.73 -1.83 9.50
C SER A 54 -1.55 -0.50 10.20
N PHE A 55 -2.41 0.45 9.88
CA PHE A 55 -2.45 1.76 10.53
C PHE A 55 -3.86 2.36 10.41
N ASN A 56 -4.13 3.39 11.18
CA ASN A 56 -5.42 4.08 11.20
C ASN A 56 -5.26 5.49 10.63
N LEU A 57 -6.18 5.87 9.75
CA LEU A 57 -6.35 7.24 9.30
C LEU A 57 -7.05 8.07 10.40
N PRO A 58 -6.80 9.39 10.45
CA PRO A 58 -7.32 10.27 11.51
C PRO A 58 -8.84 10.51 11.47
N GLY A 59 -9.59 9.76 10.66
CA GLY A 59 -11.03 9.92 10.56
C GLY A 59 -11.68 8.84 9.69
N PRO A 60 -13.03 8.80 9.68
CA PRO A 60 -13.77 7.87 8.85
C PRO A 60 -13.57 8.18 7.37
N VAL A 61 -13.68 7.14 6.57
CA VAL A 61 -13.46 7.17 5.13
C VAL A 61 -14.58 6.42 4.43
N ASP A 62 -14.89 6.80 3.19
CA ASP A 62 -15.76 5.99 2.33
C ASP A 62 -14.88 5.02 1.54
N PRO A 63 -14.95 3.69 1.79
CA PRO A 63 -14.14 2.70 1.06
C PRO A 63 -14.41 2.68 -0.45
N ARG A 64 -15.51 3.28 -0.92
CA ARG A 64 -15.83 3.41 -2.35
C ARG A 64 -15.05 4.53 -3.04
N LEU A 65 -14.49 5.46 -2.26
CA LEU A 65 -13.71 6.61 -2.74
C LEU A 65 -12.21 6.41 -2.53
N PHE A 66 -11.80 5.14 -2.52
CA PHE A 66 -10.43 4.68 -2.32
C PHE A 66 -9.81 4.32 -3.68
N SER A 67 -8.65 4.91 -3.98
CA SER A 67 -7.93 4.67 -5.23
C SER A 67 -6.48 4.27 -4.93
N PRO A 68 -6.16 2.97 -4.92
CA PRO A 68 -4.81 2.50 -4.74
C PRO A 68 -4.09 2.34 -6.09
N ASN A 69 -2.79 2.63 -6.11
CA ASN A 69 -1.94 2.56 -7.29
C ASN A 69 -0.58 1.96 -6.91
N PHE A 70 -0.24 0.80 -7.47
CA PHE A 70 1.10 0.23 -7.32
C PHE A 70 1.91 0.57 -8.56
N ARG A 71 2.82 1.54 -8.38
CA ARG A 71 3.64 2.07 -9.46
C ARG A 71 4.75 1.09 -9.83
N SER A 72 5.24 1.18 -11.06
CA SER A 72 6.32 0.33 -11.57
C SER A 72 7.67 0.56 -10.88
N ASP A 73 7.82 1.66 -10.15
CA ASP A 73 9.00 1.98 -9.33
C ASP A 73 8.95 1.36 -7.93
N GLY A 74 7.93 0.56 -7.63
CA GLY A 74 7.77 -0.14 -6.35
C GLY A 74 7.09 0.69 -5.26
N ILE A 75 6.51 1.85 -5.60
CA ILE A 75 5.78 2.69 -4.66
C ILE A 75 4.29 2.32 -4.67
N LEU A 76 3.74 2.03 -3.48
CA LEU A 76 2.31 1.96 -3.26
C LEU A 76 1.77 3.34 -2.89
N GLU A 77 1.00 3.94 -3.79
CA GLU A 77 0.29 5.19 -3.56
C GLU A 77 -1.19 4.92 -3.30
N VAL A 78 -1.76 5.56 -2.29
CA VAL A 78 -3.15 5.37 -1.88
C VAL A 78 -3.80 6.73 -1.68
N VAL A 79 -4.83 7.03 -2.47
CA VAL A 79 -5.62 8.25 -2.35
C VAL A 79 -6.97 7.93 -1.70
N VAL A 80 -7.32 8.71 -0.68
CA VAL A 80 -8.59 8.58 0.05
C VAL A 80 -9.25 9.96 0.14
N MET A 81 -10.53 10.03 -0.24
CA MET A 81 -11.29 11.27 -0.08
C MET A 81 -11.68 11.47 1.39
N ARG A 82 -11.35 12.65 1.92
CA ARG A 82 -11.84 13.08 3.23
C ARG A 82 -13.29 13.57 3.12
N PRO A 83 -14.16 13.23 4.09
CA PRO A 83 -15.46 13.87 4.18
C PRO A 83 -15.29 15.39 4.31
N LYS A 84 -16.20 16.17 3.71
CA LYS A 84 -16.30 17.60 4.02
C LYS A 84 -16.73 17.71 5.48
N THR A 85 -15.83 18.07 6.38
CA THR A 85 -16.21 18.67 7.66
C THR A 85 -17.01 19.93 7.30
N GLN A 86 -18.29 19.96 7.64
CA GLN A 86 -18.98 21.23 7.76
C GLN A 86 -18.33 21.93 8.94
N ASP A 87 -17.46 22.90 8.66
CA ASP A 87 -17.07 23.86 9.68
C ASP A 87 -18.35 24.62 10.05
N THR A 88 -19.07 24.15 11.07
CA THR A 88 -20.14 24.89 11.74
C THR A 88 -19.54 26.11 12.43
N ASN A 89 -19.10 27.09 11.65
CA ASN A 89 -18.96 28.46 12.11
C ASN A 89 -20.33 29.10 11.99
N ASN A 90 -21.07 28.94 13.08
CA ASN A 90 -22.33 29.60 13.35
C ASN A 90 -22.04 31.11 13.40
N SER A 91 -22.14 31.79 12.26
CA SER A 91 -22.22 33.24 12.20
C SER A 91 -23.61 33.63 12.70
N SER A 92 -23.76 33.74 14.01
CA SER A 92 -24.94 34.34 14.61
C SER A 92 -24.86 35.85 14.46
N ARG A 93 -25.80 36.37 13.67
CA ARG A 93 -26.34 37.73 13.73
C ARG A 93 -26.76 38.11 15.15
#